data_AF-A0A924FXL1-F1
#
_entry.id   AF-A0A924FXL1-F1
#
_cell.length_a   1.000
_cell.length_b   1.000
_cell.length_c   1.000
_cell.angle_alpha   90.00
_cell.angle_beta   90.00
_cell.angle_gamma   90.00
#
_symmetry.space_group_name_H-M   'P 1'
#
loop_
_entity.id
_entity.type
_entity.pdbx_description
1 polymer ?
#
loop_
_entity_poly.entity_id
_entity_poly.type
_entity_poly.pdbx_seq_one_letter_code
_entity_poly.pdbx_strand_id
1 'polypeptide(L)'
;MYQTWRISNFNGVLLACYFIPTWTIFAFRIMISPIQGLYERPNISLALFMSDHLNLTTMSTVRYAWLLALGKLTVVAFFAVFLLFTTRASIRKTGGCDEALAMALGIGSAISFASMVMASQVGEFAAMRLHVTELLLLLGTAVVMAIEPPLPRDKPATTSEQPARDSGLYGLSNPSS
;
A
#
# COMPACT_ATOMS: atom_id res chain seq x y z
N MET A 1 1.75 -21.94 -20.38
CA MET A 1 1.59 -20.47 -20.38
C MET A 1 1.85 -19.98 -18.96
N TYR A 2 3.11 -19.65 -18.63
CA TYR A 2 3.45 -19.17 -17.29
C TYR A 2 2.86 -17.77 -17.14
N GLN A 3 1.83 -17.62 -16.30
CA GLN A 3 1.36 -16.30 -15.89
C GLN A 3 2.49 -15.66 -15.10
N THR A 4 3.23 -14.75 -15.75
CA THR A 4 4.32 -13.98 -15.14
C THR A 4 3.75 -13.12 -14.03
N TRP A 5 3.92 -13.59 -12.79
CA TRP A 5 3.54 -12.83 -11.61
C TRP A 5 4.55 -11.69 -11.43
N ARG A 6 4.07 -10.46 -11.25
CA ARG A 6 4.93 -9.30 -10.96
C ARG A 6 5.68 -9.54 -9.66
N ILE A 7 6.96 -9.20 -9.62
CA ILE A 7 7.77 -9.36 -8.42
C ILE A 7 7.28 -8.42 -7.31
N SER A 8 6.74 -7.25 -7.68
CA SER A 8 6.08 -6.32 -6.77
C SER A 8 4.86 -6.94 -6.08
N ASN A 9 4.05 -7.74 -6.79
CA ASN A 9 2.90 -8.42 -6.18
C ASN A 9 3.33 -9.49 -5.19
N PHE A 10 4.37 -10.27 -5.50
CA PHE A 10 4.92 -11.25 -4.56
C PHE A 10 5.41 -10.57 -3.29
N ASN A 11 6.19 -9.49 -3.43
CA ASN A 11 6.68 -8.73 -2.29
C ASN A 11 5.54 -8.09 -1.49
N GLY A 12 4.56 -7.50 -2.16
CA GLY A 12 3.36 -6.94 -1.54
C GLY A 12 2.56 -7.97 -0.72
N VAL A 13 2.48 -9.22 -1.18
CA VAL A 13 1.82 -10.30 -0.43
C VAL A 13 2.59 -10.64 0.84
N LEU A 14 3.91 -10.78 0.76
CA LEU A 14 4.76 -11.01 1.93
C LEU A 14 4.63 -9.87 2.95
N LEU A 15 4.65 -8.64 2.46
CA LEU A 15 4.47 -7.44 3.26
C LEU A 15 3.11 -7.43 3.96
N ALA A 16 2.03 -7.73 3.23
CA ALA A 16 0.69 -7.82 3.81
C ALA A 16 0.60 -8.92 4.88
N CYS A 17 1.19 -10.09 4.63
CA CYS A 17 1.24 -11.19 5.61
C CYS A 17 1.99 -10.81 6.90
N TYR A 18 2.93 -9.87 6.85
CA TYR A 18 3.61 -9.34 8.03
C TYR A 18 2.84 -8.20 8.71
N PHE A 19 2.42 -7.20 7.95
CA PHE A 19 1.81 -5.98 8.48
C PHE A 19 0.40 -6.23 9.02
N ILE A 20 -0.41 -7.06 8.36
CA ILE A 20 -1.77 -7.36 8.83
C ILE A 20 -1.76 -7.87 10.27
N PRO A 21 -1.10 -8.99 10.63
CA PRO A 21 -1.11 -9.47 12.01
C PRO A 21 -0.42 -8.48 12.96
N THR A 22 0.73 -7.94 12.58
CA THR A 22 1.51 -7.05 13.44
C THR A 22 0.71 -5.81 13.82
N TRP A 23 0.22 -5.06 12.85
CA TRP A 23 -0.49 -3.80 13.10
C TRP A 23 -1.90 -4.01 13.66
N THR A 24 -2.55 -5.14 13.31
CA THR A 24 -3.83 -5.52 13.91
C THR A 24 -3.70 -5.76 15.41
N ILE A 25 -2.69 -6.52 15.84
CA ILE A 25 -2.46 -6.77 17.28
C ILE A 25 -2.28 -5.46 18.04
N PHE A 26 -1.52 -4.50 17.49
CA PHE A 26 -1.38 -3.17 18.11
C PHE A 26 -2.70 -2.41 18.20
N ALA A 27 -3.44 -2.34 17.10
CA ALA A 27 -4.70 -1.62 17.08
C ALA A 27 -5.69 -2.20 18.09
N PHE A 28 -5.76 -3.54 18.21
CA PHE A 28 -6.56 -4.20 19.23
C PHE A 28 -6.10 -3.89 20.66
N ARG A 29 -4.79 -3.83 20.91
CA ARG A 29 -4.25 -3.47 22.23
C ARG A 29 -4.63 -2.04 22.63
N ILE A 30 -4.53 -1.09 21.70
CA ILE A 30 -4.98 0.29 21.93
C ILE A 30 -6.49 0.35 22.16
N MET A 31 -7.28 -0.46 21.45
CA MET A 31 -8.74 -0.51 21.61
C MET A 31 -9.17 -1.05 22.98
N ILE A 32 -8.45 -2.03 23.54
CA ILE A 32 -8.71 -2.58 24.88
C ILE A 32 -8.23 -1.62 25.98
N SER A 33 -7.02 -1.06 25.84
CA SER A 33 -6.43 -0.15 26.83
C SER A 33 -5.62 0.95 26.11
N PRO A 34 -6.22 2.14 25.88
CA PRO A 34 -5.57 3.19 25.09
C PRO A 34 -4.29 3.71 25.74
N ILE A 35 -4.27 3.77 27.07
CA ILE A 35 -3.12 4.29 27.82
C ILE A 35 -2.02 3.22 27.86
N GLN A 36 -2.31 1.97 28.25
CA GLN A 36 -1.27 0.94 28.28
C GLN A 36 -0.77 0.58 26.87
N GLY A 37 -1.65 0.57 25.86
CA GLY A 37 -1.27 0.31 24.47
C GLY A 37 -0.32 1.35 23.86
N LEU A 38 -0.32 2.58 24.39
CA LEU A 38 0.63 3.65 24.03
C LEU A 38 1.99 3.47 24.73
N TYR A 39 2.01 2.89 25.93
CA TYR A 39 3.23 2.64 26.71
C TYR A 39 3.88 1.28 26.46
N GLU A 40 3.38 0.49 25.50
CA GLU A 40 4.09 -0.71 25.09
C GLU A 40 5.37 -0.36 24.34
N ARG A 41 6.40 -1.21 24.51
CA ARG A 41 7.76 -1.10 23.92
C ARG A 41 7.85 -0.41 22.54
N PRO A 42 6.92 -0.63 21.61
CA PRO A 42 6.98 -0.07 20.26
C PRO A 42 6.45 1.37 20.14
N ASN A 43 5.65 1.85 21.10
CA ASN A 43 5.02 3.18 21.08
C ASN A 43 5.45 4.08 22.26
N ILE A 44 6.32 3.59 23.18
CA ILE A 44 6.82 4.36 24.33
C ILE A 44 7.33 5.74 23.91
N SER A 45 8.03 5.82 22.78
CA SER A 45 8.57 7.09 22.28
C SER A 45 7.48 8.05 21.83
N LEU A 46 6.38 7.55 21.24
CA LEU A 46 5.24 8.38 20.92
C LEU A 46 4.59 8.91 22.20
N ALA A 47 4.40 8.05 23.21
CA ALA A 47 3.83 8.46 24.49
C ALA A 47 4.67 9.55 25.18
N LEU A 48 5.98 9.36 25.23
CA LEU A 48 6.93 10.31 25.81
C LEU A 48 7.00 11.61 25.00
N PHE A 49 7.04 11.54 23.66
CA PHE A 49 7.04 12.73 22.80
C PHE A 49 5.78 13.58 23.02
N MET A 50 4.62 12.93 23.04
CA MET A 50 3.31 13.56 23.25
C MET A 50 3.18 14.15 24.65
N SER A 51 3.79 13.52 25.65
CA SER A 51 3.83 14.01 27.03
C SER A 51 4.77 15.22 27.17
N ASP A 52 6.00 15.11 26.67
CA ASP A 52 7.06 16.11 26.90
C ASP A 52 6.95 17.34 25.99
N HIS A 53 6.57 17.16 24.72
CA HIS A 53 6.61 18.27 23.75
C HIS A 53 5.25 18.93 23.53
N LEU A 54 4.15 18.20 23.74
CA LEU A 54 2.80 18.71 23.46
C LEU A 54 1.99 19.01 24.74
N ASN A 55 2.56 18.76 25.93
CA ASN A 55 1.91 18.97 27.24
C ASN A 55 0.46 18.44 27.28
N LEU A 56 0.23 17.28 26.64
CA LEU A 56 -1.11 16.79 26.41
C LEU A 56 -1.71 16.24 27.71
N THR A 57 -2.87 16.77 28.08
CA THR A 57 -3.72 16.18 29.11
C THR A 57 -4.02 14.70 28.80
N THR A 58 -4.28 13.88 29.82
CA THR A 58 -4.53 12.44 29.68
C THR A 58 -5.59 12.12 28.61
N MET A 59 -6.61 12.98 28.47
CA MET A 59 -7.68 12.81 27.48
C MET A 59 -7.21 13.05 26.03
N SER A 60 -6.31 14.01 25.78
CA SER A 60 -5.72 14.20 24.45
C SER A 60 -4.85 13.01 24.05
N THR A 61 -4.03 12.48 24.95
CA THR A 61 -3.18 11.31 24.69
C THR A 61 -4.00 10.10 24.26
N VAL A 62 -5.17 9.87 24.89
CA VAL A 62 -6.11 8.83 24.49
C VAL A 62 -6.63 9.06 23.06
N ARG A 63 -7.03 10.29 22.71
CA ARG A 63 -7.52 10.62 21.35
C ARG A 63 -6.46 10.34 20.28
N TYR A 64 -5.21 10.69 20.56
CA TYR A 64 -4.11 10.40 19.64
C TYR A 64 -3.82 8.90 19.53
N ALA A 65 -3.93 8.14 20.62
CA ALA A 65 -3.87 6.68 20.58
C ALA A 65 -4.91 6.11 19.61
N TRP A 66 -6.15 6.58 19.72
CA TRP A 66 -7.25 6.19 18.85
C TRP A 66 -7.02 6.58 17.39
N LEU A 67 -6.51 7.79 17.12
CA LEU A 67 -6.16 8.22 15.77
C LEU A 67 -5.03 7.37 15.16
N LEU A 68 -4.02 7.02 15.97
CA LEU A 68 -2.92 6.15 15.54
C LEU A 68 -3.42 4.73 15.25
N ALA A 69 -4.26 4.18 16.12
CA ALA A 69 -4.88 2.88 15.91
C ALA A 69 -5.73 2.88 14.63
N LEU A 70 -6.53 3.93 14.41
CA LEU A 70 -7.32 4.11 13.20
C LEU A 70 -6.42 4.17 11.96
N GLY A 71 -5.34 4.96 11.99
CA GLY A 71 -4.37 5.06 10.89
C GLY A 71 -3.67 3.73 10.58
N LYS A 72 -3.33 2.94 11.61
CA LYS A 72 -2.76 1.61 11.39
C LYS A 72 -3.81 0.65 10.81
N LEU A 73 -5.05 0.70 11.26
CA LEU A 73 -6.14 -0.14 10.73
C LEU A 73 -6.50 0.20 9.28
N THR A 74 -6.42 1.46 8.84
CA THR A 74 -6.66 1.80 7.43
C THR A 74 -5.62 1.17 6.52
N VAL A 75 -4.33 1.20 6.90
CA VAL A 75 -3.25 0.52 6.16
C VAL A 75 -3.49 -0.99 6.11
N VAL A 76 -3.85 -1.61 7.24
CA VAL A 76 -4.23 -3.03 7.30
C VAL A 76 -5.40 -3.34 6.36
N ALA A 77 -6.42 -2.48 6.32
CA ALA A 77 -7.57 -2.66 5.44
C ALA A 77 -7.17 -2.61 3.96
N PHE A 78 -6.30 -1.67 3.55
CA PHE A 78 -5.78 -1.64 2.18
C PHE A 78 -4.96 -2.88 1.84
N PHE A 79 -4.10 -3.37 2.75
CA PHE A 79 -3.38 -4.63 2.56
C PHE A 79 -4.31 -5.84 2.47
N ALA A 80 -5.38 -5.89 3.27
CA ALA A 80 -6.37 -6.96 3.21
C ALA A 80 -7.14 -6.95 1.89
N VAL A 81 -7.52 -5.77 1.39
CA VAL A 81 -8.14 -5.60 0.07
C VAL A 81 -7.19 -6.04 -1.04
N PHE A 82 -5.91 -5.65 -0.97
CA PHE A 82 -4.87 -6.10 -1.89
C PHE A 82 -4.74 -7.63 -1.89
N LEU A 83 -4.71 -8.28 -0.72
CA LEU A 83 -4.67 -9.75 -0.62
C LEU A 83 -5.92 -10.40 -1.24
N LEU A 84 -7.11 -9.89 -0.91
CA LEU A 84 -8.37 -10.38 -1.47
C LEU A 84 -8.37 -10.31 -3.00
N PHE A 85 -7.92 -9.20 -3.57
CA PHE A 85 -7.84 -9.02 -5.02
C PHE A 85 -6.77 -9.90 -5.67
N THR A 86 -5.68 -10.17 -4.94
CA THR A 86 -4.61 -11.07 -5.38
C THR A 86 -5.05 -12.53 -5.38
N THR A 87 -5.76 -12.99 -4.34
CA THR A 87 -6.24 -14.38 -4.22
C THR A 87 -7.41 -14.66 -5.16
N ARG A 88 -8.27 -13.67 -5.44
CA ARG A 88 -9.46 -13.87 -6.27
C ARG A 88 -9.13 -13.74 -7.77
N ALA A 89 -9.04 -14.89 -8.45
CA ALA A 89 -8.72 -14.99 -9.89
C ALA A 89 -9.60 -14.11 -10.82
N SER A 90 -10.82 -13.79 -10.40
CA SER A 90 -11.76 -12.91 -11.13
C SER A 90 -11.37 -11.44 -11.14
N ILE A 91 -10.59 -10.95 -10.15
CA ILE A 91 -10.21 -9.54 -10.01
C ILE A 91 -8.78 -9.29 -10.49
N ARG A 92 -7.95 -10.33 -10.56
CA ARG A 92 -6.62 -10.27 -11.18
C ARG A 92 -6.64 -9.77 -12.63
N LYS A 93 -7.76 -9.94 -13.35
CA LYS A 93 -7.93 -9.48 -14.74
C LYS A 93 -8.29 -7.99 -14.85
N THR A 94 -8.77 -7.35 -13.78
CA THR A 94 -9.27 -5.96 -13.81
C THR A 94 -8.23 -4.92 -13.35
N GLY A 95 -7.05 -5.33 -12.88
CA GLY A 95 -5.91 -4.42 -12.69
C GLY A 95 -5.98 -3.46 -11.49
N GLY A 96 -6.97 -3.57 -10.59
CA GLY A 96 -7.12 -2.71 -9.41
C GLY A 96 -6.26 -3.08 -8.19
N CYS A 97 -5.41 -4.11 -8.32
CA CYS A 97 -4.56 -4.59 -7.22
C CYS A 97 -3.45 -3.57 -6.87
N ASP A 98 -2.84 -3.00 -7.91
CA ASP A 98 -1.67 -2.13 -7.79
C ASP A 98 -2.03 -0.79 -7.10
N GLU A 99 -3.25 -0.29 -7.30
CA GLU A 99 -3.75 0.93 -6.65
C GLU A 99 -3.92 0.73 -5.14
N ALA A 100 -4.51 -0.40 -4.71
CA ALA A 100 -4.65 -0.71 -3.30
C ALA A 100 -3.29 -0.88 -2.61
N LEU A 101 -2.33 -1.51 -3.29
CA LEU A 101 -0.96 -1.64 -2.80
C LEU A 101 -0.29 -0.27 -2.67
N ALA A 102 -0.39 0.59 -3.69
CA ALA A 102 0.17 1.94 -3.65
C ALA A 102 -0.39 2.77 -2.50
N MET A 103 -1.70 2.70 -2.25
CA MET A 103 -2.34 3.40 -1.13
C MET A 103 -1.85 2.87 0.23
N ALA A 104 -1.73 1.55 0.38
CA ALA A 104 -1.17 0.94 1.59
C ALA A 104 0.27 1.41 1.84
N LEU A 105 1.11 1.41 0.80
CA LEU A 105 2.51 1.83 0.88
C LEU A 105 2.64 3.32 1.19
N GLY A 106 1.84 4.18 0.55
CA GLY A 106 1.87 5.62 0.80
C GLY A 106 1.48 5.97 2.24
N ILE A 107 0.32 5.49 2.69
CA ILE A 107 -0.19 5.78 4.05
C ILE A 107 0.70 5.11 5.10
N GLY A 108 1.08 3.85 4.91
CA GLY A 108 1.96 3.13 5.82
C GLY A 108 3.32 3.80 5.97
N SER A 109 3.93 4.23 4.87
CA SER A 109 5.24 4.90 4.90
C SER A 109 5.15 6.24 5.62
N ALA A 110 4.08 7.00 5.40
CA ALA A 110 3.85 8.26 6.11
C ALA A 110 3.72 8.05 7.63
N ILE A 111 2.96 7.03 8.05
CA ILE A 111 2.77 6.71 9.47
C ILE A 111 4.09 6.23 10.10
N SER A 112 4.82 5.31 9.45
CA SER A 112 6.11 4.82 9.96
C SER A 112 7.17 5.91 9.99
N PHE A 113 7.20 6.80 8.99
CA PHE A 113 8.11 7.95 8.97
C PHE A 113 7.80 8.94 10.09
N ALA A 114 6.53 9.33 10.27
CA ALA A 114 6.14 10.21 11.36
C ALA A 114 6.48 9.60 12.74
N SER A 115 6.22 8.31 12.92
CA SER A 115 6.53 7.58 14.16
C SER A 115 8.03 7.47 14.41
N MET A 116 8.82 7.27 13.36
CA MET A 116 10.28 7.29 13.43
C MET A 116 10.83 8.66 13.86
N VAL A 117 10.32 9.75 13.29
CA VAL A 117 10.72 11.13 13.66
C VAL A 117 10.38 11.41 15.11
N MET A 118 9.17 11.05 15.57
CA MET A 118 8.80 11.19 16.98
C MET A 118 9.72 10.37 17.90
N ALA A 119 10.07 9.14 17.49
CA ALA A 119 10.99 8.30 18.25
C ALA A 119 12.42 8.84 18.29
N SER A 120 12.91 9.47 17.22
CA SER A 120 14.24 10.07 17.21
C SER A 120 14.34 11.27 18.16
N GLN A 121 13.28 12.06 18.29
CA GLN A 121 13.25 13.23 19.18
C GLN A 121 13.30 12.86 20.66
N VAL A 122 12.81 11.67 21.02
CA VAL A 122 12.80 11.17 22.41
C VAL A 122 14.09 10.40 22.77
N GLY A 123 14.91 10.03 21.79
CA GLY A 123 16.15 9.29 22.02
C GLY A 123 15.95 7.79 22.29
N GLU A 124 14.75 7.26 22.02
CA GLU A 124 14.42 5.85 22.21
C GLU A 124 14.84 5.02 20.99
N PHE A 125 16.12 4.66 20.93
CA PHE A 125 16.72 3.95 19.79
C PHE A 125 16.04 2.60 19.48
N ALA A 126 15.45 1.92 20.48
CA ALA A 126 14.78 0.64 20.29
C ALA A 126 13.48 0.78 19.48
N ALA A 127 12.64 1.78 19.80
CA ALA A 127 11.42 2.07 19.07
C ALA A 127 11.71 2.74 17.72
N MET A 128 12.72 3.61 17.67
CA MET A 128 13.20 4.20 16.40
C MET A 128 13.59 3.10 15.41
N ARG A 129 14.37 2.10 15.85
CA ARG A 129 14.75 0.96 15.00
C ARG A 129 13.55 0.20 14.46
N LEU A 130 12.53 -0.01 15.28
CA LEU A 130 11.31 -0.69 14.84
C LEU A 130 10.62 0.08 13.70
N HIS A 131 10.39 1.38 13.88
CA HIS A 131 9.77 2.20 12.83
C HIS A 131 10.64 2.37 11.58
N VAL A 132 11.97 2.43 11.73
CA VAL A 132 12.91 2.38 10.60
C VAL A 132 12.75 1.08 9.83
N THR A 133 12.70 -0.07 10.52
CA THR A 133 12.54 -1.37 9.83
C THR A 133 11.20 -1.48 9.12
N GLU A 134 10.11 -1.01 9.73
CA GLU A 134 8.80 -0.95 9.08
C GLU A 134 8.83 -0.04 7.84
N LEU A 135 9.44 1.15 7.94
CA LEU A 135 9.57 2.08 6.83
C LEU A 135 10.42 1.50 5.70
N LEU A 136 11.53 0.82 6.00
CA LEU A 136 12.38 0.16 5.02
C LEU A 136 11.66 -0.97 4.29
N LEU A 137 10.83 -1.76 4.98
CA LEU A 137 10.02 -2.81 4.36
C LEU A 137 8.99 -2.23 3.37
N LEU A 138 8.32 -1.14 3.77
CA LEU A 138 7.35 -0.44 2.91
C LEU A 138 8.04 0.22 1.71
N LEU A 139 9.12 0.99 1.95
CA LEU A 139 9.89 1.65 0.88
C LEU A 139 10.52 0.64 -0.08
N GLY A 140 11.04 -0.48 0.40
CA GLY A 140 11.60 -1.53 -0.45
C GLY A 140 10.57 -2.05 -1.46
N THR A 141 9.33 -2.25 -1.02
CA THR A 141 8.24 -2.66 -1.90
C THR A 141 7.82 -1.55 -2.86
N ALA A 142 7.78 -0.29 -2.39
CA ALA A 142 7.49 0.87 -3.22
C ALA A 142 8.53 1.08 -4.33
N VAL A 143 9.81 0.91 -4.02
CA VAL A 143 10.92 1.02 -4.99
C VAL A 143 10.80 -0.08 -6.05
N VAL A 144 10.56 -1.33 -5.65
CA VAL A 144 10.34 -2.43 -6.59
C VAL A 144 9.15 -2.14 -7.50
N MET A 145 8.06 -1.62 -6.94
CA MET A 145 6.87 -1.23 -7.70
C MET A 145 7.14 -0.08 -8.68
N ALA A 146 8.00 0.89 -8.32
CA ALA A 146 8.37 2.02 -9.16
C ALA A 146 9.30 1.63 -10.33
N ILE A 147 10.16 0.63 -10.13
CA ILE A 147 11.10 0.15 -11.15
C ILE A 147 10.44 -0.86 -12.10
N GLU A 148 9.48 -1.64 -11.61
CA GLU A 148 8.85 -2.68 -12.41
C GLU A 148 7.88 -2.07 -13.46
N PRO A 149 8.11 -2.27 -14.76
CA PRO A 149 7.29 -1.68 -15.80
C PRO A 149 5.83 -2.17 -15.71
N PRO A 150 4.84 -1.30 -15.98
CA PRO A 150 3.43 -1.70 -15.97
C PRO A 150 3.22 -2.80 -17.01
N LEU A 151 2.59 -3.90 -16.60
CA LEU A 151 2.19 -4.97 -17.52
C LEU A 151 1.44 -4.33 -18.70
N PRO A 152 1.74 -4.70 -19.96
CA PRO A 152 0.92 -4.29 -21.08
C PRO A 152 -0.52 -4.66 -20.77
N ARG A 153 -1.36 -3.65 -20.49
CA ARG A 153 -2.80 -3.83 -20.48
C ARG A 153 -3.12 -4.30 -21.89
N ASP A 154 -3.81 -5.44 -22.02
CA ASP A 154 -4.59 -5.68 -23.22
C ASP A 154 -5.51 -4.47 -23.34
N LYS A 155 -5.11 -3.50 -24.17
CA LYS A 155 -6.02 -2.48 -24.64
C LYS A 155 -7.19 -3.28 -25.17
N PRO A 156 -8.45 -3.02 -24.74
CA PRO A 156 -9.58 -3.58 -25.46
C PRO A 156 -9.30 -3.25 -26.91
N ALA A 157 -9.26 -4.27 -27.76
CA ALA A 157 -9.03 -4.10 -29.18
C ALA A 157 -9.98 -3.00 -29.60
N THR A 158 -9.45 -1.80 -29.81
CA THR A 158 -10.21 -0.75 -30.45
C THR A 158 -10.57 -1.43 -31.75
N THR A 159 -11.86 -1.65 -31.95
CA THR A 159 -12.43 -1.86 -33.26
C THR A 159 -12.11 -0.59 -34.07
N SER A 160 -10.84 -0.38 -34.40
CA SER A 160 -10.45 0.39 -35.56
C SER A 160 -10.75 -0.56 -36.71
N GLU A 161 -11.92 -0.34 -37.28
CA GLU A 161 -12.32 -0.74 -38.61
C GLU A 161 -11.19 -1.38 -39.40
N GLN A 162 -11.34 -2.69 -39.60
CA GLN A 162 -10.84 -3.35 -40.78
C GLN A 162 -11.32 -2.50 -41.98
N PRO A 163 -10.43 -1.83 -42.75
CA PRO A 163 -10.89 -1.30 -44.01
C PRO A 163 -11.21 -2.53 -44.83
N ALA A 164 -12.49 -2.68 -45.16
CA ALA A 164 -12.97 -3.69 -46.06
C ALA A 164 -12.02 -3.72 -47.26
N ARG A 165 -11.46 -4.91 -47.51
CA ARG A 165 -11.01 -5.27 -48.85
C ARG A 165 -12.24 -5.13 -49.74
N ASP A 166 -12.44 -3.93 -50.29
CA ASP A 166 -13.31 -3.75 -51.43
C ASP A 166 -12.48 -4.02 -52.67
N SER A 167 -12.37 -5.31 -52.92
CA SER A 167 -12.11 -5.90 -54.23
C SER A 167 -13.16 -5.36 -55.21
N GLY A 168 -12.87 -4.22 -55.85
CA GLY A 168 -13.80 -3.59 -56.78
C GLY A 168 -13.20 -2.64 -57.81
N LEU A 169 -11.87 -2.54 -57.97
CA LEU A 169 -11.24 -1.64 -58.96
C LEU A 169 -10.26 -2.34 -59.92
N TYR A 170 -10.57 -3.57 -60.32
CA TYR A 170 -10.08 -4.13 -61.60
C TYR A 170 -11.23 -4.08 -62.60
N GLY A 171 -11.30 -3.00 -63.37
CA GLY A 171 -12.28 -2.84 -64.42
C GLY A 171 -12.56 -1.38 -64.68
N LEU A 172 -11.74 -0.79 -65.55
CA LEU A 172 -12.07 0.29 -66.51
C LEU A 172 -10.77 1.05 -66.86
N SER A 173 -9.92 0.42 -67.67
CA SER A 173 -8.98 1.16 -68.53
C SER A 173 -9.26 0.81 -69.99
N ASN A 174 -9.96 1.75 -70.64
CA ASN A 174 -10.03 2.08 -72.08
C ASN A 174 -10.97 1.25 -72.99
N PRO A 175 -11.84 1.93 -73.77
CA PRO A 175 -11.45 2.28 -75.14
C PRO A 175 -11.97 3.65 -75.64
N SER A 176 -11.05 4.59 -75.89
CA SER A 176 -11.21 5.64 -76.90
C SER A 176 -9.84 6.22 -77.31
N SER A 177 -9.23 5.64 -78.33
CA SER A 177 -8.41 6.25 -79.42
C SER A 177 -7.70 5.15 -80.21
#